data_AF-A0A961MIU3-F1
#
_entry.id   AF-A0A961MIU3-F1
#
_cell.length_a   1.000
_cell.length_b   1.000
_cell.length_c   1.000
_cell.angle_alpha   90.00
_cell.angle_beta   90.00
_cell.angle_gamma   90.00
#
_symmetry.space_group_name_H-M   'P 1'
#
loop_
_entity.id
_entity.type
_entity.pdbx_description
1 polymer ?
#
loop_
_entity_poly.entity_id
_entity_poly.type
_entity_poly.pdbx_seq_one_letter_code
_entity_poly.pdbx_strand_id
1 'polypeptide(L)'
;MTDTDIDTAPERLDRARRIALAIGFVLVVIGMLNNLPVFPGLEEGLRSLTGIDGLRVGRFPYQYLFPLALVLMLTAVALQHSFFRDARRLGRSAPMCGAALAIDIALVLAAVAVALAYLNEISSVCLIDQVTGARAQLIADALARETEFARLYGLPVPTSVDDPACVATLGLWLLPLVGIAVSIFLIYNIHVWGLPLVMVAIAMAAYTIITILVWYIHGPEGLNRYAYTMLGGEPRMLTDGLPNIRDALVNNSAGLLGRFMNILLTTVFPYILLGSLFGVSAGGQALIKIAFLWTRRLRGGPAHAAIISSAMFGTISGGPVVNVMSTGVLTIPMMLKRGFSKTFAGGIEAAASSGGQIMPPVMG
;
A
#
# COMPACT_ATOMS: atom_id res chain seq x y z
N MET A 1 -21.50 -34.70 -5.25
CA MET A 1 -20.32 -34.11 -5.89
C MET A 1 -19.20 -34.17 -4.87
N THR A 2 -18.43 -35.25 -4.93
CA THR A 2 -17.40 -35.66 -3.96
C THR A 2 -16.18 -34.74 -4.06
N ASP A 3 -15.77 -34.21 -2.92
CA ASP A 3 -14.72 -33.22 -2.71
C ASP A 3 -13.34 -33.92 -2.65
N THR A 4 -12.98 -34.61 -3.73
CA THR A 4 -11.70 -35.33 -3.88
C THR A 4 -11.11 -35.02 -5.25
N ASP A 5 -10.58 -33.80 -5.43
CA ASP A 5 -9.61 -33.47 -6.50
C ASP A 5 -9.03 -32.05 -6.28
N ILE A 6 -8.43 -31.82 -5.11
CA ILE A 6 -7.61 -30.63 -4.87
C ILE A 6 -6.19 -31.08 -4.50
N ASP A 7 -5.48 -31.80 -5.38
CA ASP A 7 -4.00 -31.79 -5.32
C ASP A 7 -3.26 -32.30 -6.57
N THR A 8 -3.70 -31.92 -7.77
CA THR A 8 -2.93 -32.22 -9.00
C THR A 8 -2.85 -31.01 -9.93
N ALA A 9 -2.18 -29.95 -9.48
CA ALA A 9 -1.65 -28.92 -10.38
C ALA A 9 -0.12 -28.81 -10.19
N PRO A 10 0.67 -28.84 -11.28
CA PRO A 10 2.08 -29.26 -11.26
C PRO A 10 3.00 -28.22 -10.62
N GLU A 11 4.09 -28.68 -9.99
CA GLU A 11 5.30 -28.00 -9.45
C GLU A 11 5.55 -26.50 -9.73
N ARG A 12 5.16 -25.95 -10.89
CA ARG A 12 5.25 -24.51 -11.20
C ARG A 12 4.28 -23.65 -10.39
N LEU A 13 3.14 -24.19 -9.95
CA LEU A 13 2.19 -23.51 -9.07
C LEU A 13 2.84 -23.07 -7.75
N ASP A 14 3.84 -23.84 -7.33
CA ASP A 14 4.55 -23.68 -6.08
C ASP A 14 5.68 -22.64 -6.19
N ARG A 15 6.28 -22.47 -7.38
CA ARG A 15 7.37 -21.49 -7.60
C ARG A 15 6.89 -20.05 -7.50
N ALA A 16 5.79 -19.68 -8.17
CA ALA A 16 5.27 -18.29 -8.12
C ALA A 16 4.86 -17.89 -6.69
N ARG A 17 4.25 -18.83 -5.96
CA ARG A 17 3.91 -18.65 -4.55
C ARG A 17 5.15 -18.53 -3.68
N ARG A 18 6.18 -19.36 -3.90
CA ARG A 18 7.48 -19.25 -3.21
C ARG A 18 8.16 -17.91 -3.48
N ILE A 19 8.12 -17.40 -4.71
CA ILE A 19 8.67 -16.08 -5.05
C ILE A 19 7.88 -14.98 -4.35
N ALA A 20 6.54 -15.03 -4.37
CA ALA A 20 5.71 -14.07 -3.64
C ALA A 20 6.01 -14.07 -2.13
N LEU A 21 6.18 -15.24 -1.54
CA LEU A 21 6.60 -15.39 -0.13
C LEU A 21 8.00 -14.83 0.11
N ALA A 22 8.95 -15.06 -0.79
CA ALA A 22 10.29 -14.50 -0.71
C ALA A 22 10.26 -12.96 -0.78
N ILE A 23 9.48 -12.39 -1.70
CA ILE A 23 9.26 -10.94 -1.80
C ILE A 23 8.63 -10.40 -0.52
N GLY A 24 7.60 -11.07 -0.01
CA GLY A 24 6.96 -10.72 1.25
C GLY A 24 7.93 -10.76 2.44
N PHE A 25 8.78 -11.78 2.50
CA PHE A 25 9.82 -11.89 3.52
C PHE A 25 10.85 -10.76 3.41
N VAL A 26 11.31 -10.43 2.19
CA VAL A 26 12.21 -9.29 1.94
C VAL A 26 11.55 -7.98 2.39
N LEU A 27 10.28 -7.75 2.06
CA LEU A 27 9.53 -6.57 2.52
C LEU A 27 9.43 -6.49 4.04
N VAL A 28 9.19 -7.63 4.71
CA VAL A 28 9.17 -7.71 6.18
C VAL A 28 10.53 -7.35 6.76
N VAL A 29 11.61 -7.93 6.24
CA VAL A 29 12.98 -7.65 6.71
C VAL A 29 13.33 -6.17 6.51
N ILE A 30 13.04 -5.62 5.33
CA ILE A 30 13.25 -4.20 5.03
C ILE A 30 12.45 -3.33 5.99
N GLY A 31 11.18 -3.64 6.22
CA GLY A 31 10.31 -2.93 7.16
C GLY A 31 10.86 -2.99 8.60
N MET A 32 11.28 -4.16 9.07
CA MET A 32 11.87 -4.31 10.41
C MET A 32 13.17 -3.53 10.55
N LEU A 33 14.07 -3.61 9.57
CA LEU A 33 15.31 -2.85 9.56
C LEU A 33 15.02 -1.34 9.58
N ASN A 34 14.06 -0.88 8.78
CA ASN A 34 13.68 0.53 8.74
C ASN A 34 13.17 1.05 10.08
N ASN A 35 12.49 0.20 10.86
CA ASN A 35 11.96 0.51 12.18
C ASN A 35 12.94 0.21 13.34
N LEU A 36 14.17 -0.25 13.04
CA LEU A 36 15.15 -0.51 14.08
C LEU A 36 15.53 0.80 14.78
N PRO A 37 15.48 0.88 16.12
CA PRO A 37 15.99 2.04 16.83
C PRO A 37 17.49 2.18 16.57
N VAL A 38 17.95 3.42 16.42
CA VAL A 38 19.37 3.71 16.17
C VAL A 38 20.13 3.45 17.46
N PHE A 39 20.85 2.33 17.51
CA PHE A 39 21.73 2.02 18.62
C PHE A 39 23.09 2.70 18.41
N PRO A 40 23.56 3.56 19.33
CA PRO A 40 24.88 4.15 19.23
C PRO A 40 25.95 3.05 19.21
N GLY A 41 26.85 3.08 18.21
CA GLY A 41 27.94 2.10 18.02
C GLY A 41 27.62 0.89 17.13
N LEU A 42 26.35 0.60 16.80
CA LEU A 42 26.00 -0.51 15.90
C LEU A 42 26.52 -0.27 14.46
N GLU A 43 26.36 0.95 13.97
CA GLU A 43 26.83 1.32 12.64
C GLU A 43 28.36 1.35 12.56
N GLU A 44 29.06 1.83 13.58
CA GLU A 44 30.53 1.80 13.65
C GLU A 44 31.08 0.37 13.74
N GLY A 45 30.42 -0.50 14.52
CA GLY A 45 30.72 -1.93 14.57
C GLY A 45 30.54 -2.61 13.20
N LEU A 46 29.45 -2.32 12.49
CA LEU A 46 29.23 -2.88 11.16
C LEU A 46 30.18 -2.30 10.10
N ARG A 47 30.50 -1.01 10.16
CA ARG A 47 31.47 -0.37 9.27
C ARG A 47 32.87 -0.96 9.45
N SER A 48 33.30 -1.19 10.69
CA SER A 48 34.60 -1.82 10.98
C SER A 48 34.67 -3.30 10.54
N LEU A 49 33.55 -4.02 10.52
CA LEU A 49 33.49 -5.42 10.06
C LEU A 49 33.40 -5.55 8.53
N THR A 50 32.69 -4.63 7.87
CA THR A 50 32.38 -4.73 6.43
C THR A 50 33.28 -3.89 5.53
N GLY A 51 33.90 -2.84 6.08
CA GLY A 51 34.72 -1.89 5.33
C GLY A 51 33.94 -1.01 4.34
N ILE A 52 32.61 -1.00 4.42
CA ILE A 52 31.75 -0.22 3.51
C ILE A 52 31.36 1.11 4.19
N ASP A 53 31.98 2.19 3.73
CA ASP A 53 31.66 3.56 4.15
C ASP A 53 30.29 3.97 3.59
N GLY A 54 29.24 3.79 4.40
CA GLY A 54 27.88 4.17 4.04
C GLY A 54 26.79 3.16 4.43
N LEU A 55 27.14 2.04 5.05
CA LEU A 55 26.16 1.08 5.55
C LEU A 55 25.35 1.71 6.70
N ARG A 56 24.13 2.16 6.39
CA ARG A 56 23.14 2.61 7.38
C ARG A 56 22.22 1.46 7.74
N VAL A 57 22.03 1.21 9.04
CA VAL A 57 21.13 0.16 9.53
C VAL A 57 19.90 0.83 10.11
N GLY A 58 18.88 0.93 9.27
CA GLY A 58 17.60 1.56 9.59
C GLY A 58 17.48 3.01 9.10
N ARG A 59 16.24 3.53 9.15
CA ARG A 59 15.86 4.83 8.57
C ARG A 59 16.38 5.03 7.14
N PHE A 60 16.03 4.09 6.26
CA PHE A 60 16.39 4.21 4.85
C PHE A 60 15.75 5.47 4.24
N PRO A 61 16.38 6.10 3.24
CA PRO A 61 15.79 7.27 2.60
C PRO A 61 14.45 6.91 1.96
N TYR A 62 13.39 7.52 2.47
CA TYR A 62 12.00 7.22 2.06
C TYR A 62 11.77 7.43 0.56
N GLN A 63 12.51 8.36 -0.05
CA GLN A 63 12.45 8.68 -1.48
C GLN A 63 12.73 7.48 -2.37
N TYR A 64 13.56 6.54 -1.93
CA TYR A 64 13.88 5.32 -2.68
C TYR A 64 13.14 4.10 -2.12
N LEU A 65 12.97 4.05 -0.79
CA LEU A 65 12.31 2.93 -0.13
C LEU A 65 10.85 2.79 -0.53
N PHE A 66 10.09 3.89 -0.55
CA PHE A 66 8.65 3.86 -0.81
C PHE A 66 8.29 3.40 -2.23
N PRO A 67 8.88 3.93 -3.31
CA PRO A 67 8.61 3.44 -4.66
C PRO A 67 9.04 1.98 -4.84
N LEU A 68 10.18 1.56 -4.26
CA LEU A 68 10.62 0.16 -4.29
C LEU A 68 9.61 -0.75 -3.59
N ALA A 69 9.16 -0.36 -2.39
CA ALA A 69 8.22 -1.13 -1.60
C ALA A 69 6.86 -1.26 -2.32
N LEU A 70 6.38 -0.21 -2.99
CA LEU A 70 5.18 -0.27 -3.83
C LEU A 70 5.32 -1.32 -4.95
N VAL A 71 6.44 -1.30 -5.69
CA VAL A 71 6.69 -2.24 -6.79
C VAL A 71 6.74 -3.68 -6.28
N LEU A 72 7.46 -3.92 -5.18
CA LEU A 72 7.54 -5.25 -4.57
C LEU A 72 6.17 -5.74 -4.08
N MET A 73 5.37 -4.89 -3.44
CA MET A 73 4.02 -5.23 -2.99
C MET A 73 3.11 -5.59 -4.16
N LEU A 74 3.06 -4.76 -5.20
CA LEU A 74 2.21 -5.02 -6.38
C LEU A 74 2.68 -6.24 -7.17
N THR A 75 3.99 -6.51 -7.20
CA THR A 75 4.54 -7.75 -7.76
C THR A 75 4.11 -8.97 -6.96
N ALA A 76 4.16 -8.91 -5.62
CA ALA A 76 3.67 -9.99 -4.78
C ALA A 76 2.16 -10.25 -4.99
N VAL A 77 1.36 -9.19 -5.11
CA VAL A 77 -0.07 -9.29 -5.42
C VAL A 77 -0.29 -9.95 -6.79
N ALA A 78 0.41 -9.52 -7.84
CA ALA A 78 0.30 -10.11 -9.17
C ALA A 78 0.66 -11.60 -9.18
N LEU A 79 1.69 -12.01 -8.43
CA LEU A 79 2.09 -13.42 -8.32
C LEU A 79 1.10 -14.26 -7.50
N GLN A 80 0.52 -13.68 -6.44
CA GLN A 80 -0.40 -14.37 -5.55
C GLN A 80 -1.82 -14.46 -6.10
N HIS A 81 -2.30 -13.46 -6.82
CA HIS A 81 -3.66 -13.35 -7.37
C HIS A 81 -3.63 -13.12 -8.90
N SER A 82 -2.81 -13.92 -9.60
CA SER A 82 -2.65 -13.85 -11.06
C SER A 82 -3.92 -14.25 -11.80
N PHE A 83 -4.42 -13.36 -12.67
CA PHE A 83 -5.51 -13.65 -13.59
C PHE A 83 -5.14 -14.76 -14.57
N PHE A 84 -3.88 -14.79 -15.03
CA PHE A 84 -3.41 -15.81 -15.95
C PHE A 84 -3.55 -17.21 -15.36
N ARG A 85 -3.19 -17.36 -14.09
CA ARG A 85 -3.28 -18.64 -13.40
C ARG A 85 -4.74 -19.09 -13.27
N ASP A 86 -5.63 -18.18 -12.95
CA ASP A 86 -7.05 -18.49 -12.83
C ASP A 86 -7.68 -18.81 -14.19
N ALA A 87 -7.30 -18.08 -15.25
CA ALA A 87 -7.73 -18.38 -16.63
C ALA A 87 -7.29 -19.78 -17.08
N ARG A 88 -6.05 -20.19 -16.75
CA ARG A 88 -5.55 -21.55 -17.02
C ARG A 88 -6.27 -22.62 -16.20
N ARG A 89 -6.53 -22.36 -14.91
CA ARG A 89 -7.27 -23.31 -14.04
C ARG A 89 -8.69 -23.55 -14.53
N LEU A 90 -9.34 -22.51 -15.04
CA LEU A 90 -10.69 -22.58 -15.64
C LEU A 90 -10.69 -23.15 -17.07
N GLY A 91 -9.53 -23.54 -17.62
CA GLY A 91 -9.43 -24.10 -18.98
C GLY A 91 -9.83 -23.12 -20.09
N ARG A 92 -9.64 -21.81 -19.90
CA ARG A 92 -10.00 -20.79 -20.90
C ARG A 92 -9.12 -20.89 -22.16
N SER A 93 -9.63 -20.35 -23.26
CA SER A 93 -8.94 -20.34 -24.56
C SER A 93 -7.59 -19.60 -24.50
N ALA A 94 -6.67 -19.97 -25.40
CA ALA A 94 -5.36 -19.34 -25.52
C ALA A 94 -5.38 -17.79 -25.57
N PRO A 95 -6.26 -17.12 -26.36
CA PRO A 95 -6.30 -15.65 -26.37
C PRO A 95 -6.78 -15.06 -25.04
N MET A 96 -7.71 -15.73 -24.33
CA MET A 96 -8.15 -15.26 -23.02
C MET A 96 -7.06 -15.42 -21.95
N CYS A 97 -6.27 -16.49 -22.03
CA CYS A 97 -5.08 -16.63 -21.19
C CYS A 97 -4.06 -15.53 -21.51
N GLY A 98 -3.84 -15.22 -22.79
CA GLY A 98 -2.96 -14.11 -23.20
C GLY A 98 -3.40 -12.76 -22.63
N ALA A 99 -4.69 -12.43 -22.73
CA ALA A 99 -5.25 -11.20 -22.16
C ALA A 99 -5.11 -11.16 -20.63
N ALA A 100 -5.33 -12.28 -19.95
CA ALA A 100 -5.16 -12.39 -18.50
C ALA A 100 -3.70 -12.17 -18.06
N LEU A 101 -2.73 -12.70 -18.81
CA LEU A 101 -1.31 -12.43 -18.57
C LEU A 101 -0.95 -10.97 -18.81
N ALA A 102 -1.53 -10.35 -19.84
CA ALA A 102 -1.31 -8.93 -20.12
C ALA A 102 -1.78 -8.04 -18.97
N ILE A 103 -2.91 -8.37 -18.33
CA ILE A 103 -3.39 -7.66 -17.13
C ILE A 103 -2.39 -7.82 -15.97
N ASP A 104 -1.85 -9.02 -15.75
CA ASP A 104 -0.86 -9.27 -14.69
C ASP A 104 0.42 -8.46 -14.90
N ILE A 105 0.92 -8.44 -16.13
CA ILE A 105 2.09 -7.64 -16.51
C ILE A 105 1.79 -6.15 -16.39
N ALA A 106 0.60 -5.71 -16.80
CA ALA A 106 0.19 -4.31 -16.76
C ALA A 106 0.16 -3.76 -15.33
N LEU A 107 -0.23 -4.56 -14.32
CA LEU A 107 -0.19 -4.12 -12.92
C LEU A 107 1.24 -3.83 -12.46
N VAL A 108 2.18 -4.73 -12.75
CA VAL A 108 3.58 -4.56 -12.36
C VAL A 108 4.21 -3.39 -13.12
N LEU A 109 3.95 -3.27 -14.43
CA LEU A 109 4.43 -2.13 -15.22
C LEU A 109 3.85 -0.80 -14.75
N ALA A 110 2.57 -0.76 -14.38
CA ALA A 110 1.94 0.44 -13.81
C ALA A 110 2.61 0.83 -12.48
N ALA A 111 2.89 -0.15 -11.60
CA ALA A 111 3.62 0.08 -10.35
C ALA A 111 4.99 0.70 -10.59
N VAL A 112 5.76 0.12 -11.54
CA VAL A 112 7.09 0.60 -11.93
C VAL A 112 7.00 2.01 -12.52
N ALA A 113 6.03 2.26 -13.40
CA ALA A 113 5.87 3.56 -14.04
C ALA A 113 5.48 4.66 -13.03
N VAL A 114 4.59 4.36 -12.07
CA VAL A 114 4.25 5.26 -10.96
C VAL A 114 5.46 5.51 -10.05
N ALA A 115 6.23 4.46 -9.73
CA ALA A 115 7.46 4.58 -8.95
C ALA A 115 8.52 5.46 -9.63
N LEU A 116 8.71 5.30 -10.94
CA LEU A 116 9.63 6.12 -11.73
C LEU A 116 9.13 7.56 -11.87
N ALA A 117 7.83 7.77 -12.09
CA ALA A 117 7.23 9.10 -12.13
C ALA A 117 7.42 9.84 -10.79
N TYR A 118 7.26 9.15 -9.67
CA TYR A 118 7.55 9.71 -8.35
C TYR A 118 9.01 10.12 -8.18
N LEU A 119 9.96 9.25 -8.52
CA LEU A 119 11.39 9.55 -8.45
C LEU A 119 11.79 10.72 -9.37
N ASN A 120 11.07 10.88 -10.47
CA ASN A 120 11.28 11.98 -11.39
C ASN A 120 10.69 13.32 -10.89
N GLU A 121 9.52 13.28 -10.27
CA GLU A 121 8.78 14.48 -9.87
C GLU A 121 9.16 15.03 -8.49
N ILE A 122 9.73 14.18 -7.61
CA ILE A 122 10.09 14.59 -6.26
C ILE A 122 11.36 15.47 -6.25
N SER A 123 11.24 16.68 -5.70
CA SER A 123 12.30 17.70 -5.70
C SER A 123 13.63 17.25 -5.07
N SER A 124 13.59 16.27 -4.16
CA SER A 124 14.81 15.73 -3.55
C SER A 124 15.63 14.88 -4.52
N VAL A 125 14.99 14.15 -5.44
CA VAL A 125 15.67 13.22 -6.36
C VAL A 125 15.80 13.83 -7.76
N CYS A 126 14.68 14.15 -8.42
CA CYS A 126 14.65 14.57 -9.83
C CYS A 126 15.47 13.63 -10.74
N LEU A 127 15.07 12.36 -10.82
CA LEU A 127 15.87 11.29 -11.43
C LEU A 127 16.38 11.61 -12.85
N ILE A 128 15.52 12.14 -13.73
CA ILE A 128 15.93 12.48 -15.11
C ILE A 128 16.93 13.64 -15.11
N ASP A 129 16.75 14.64 -14.25
CA ASP A 129 17.65 15.79 -14.17
C ASP A 129 19.04 15.40 -13.64
N GLN A 130 19.13 14.37 -12.79
CA GLN A 130 20.40 13.80 -12.33
C GLN A 130 21.13 13.06 -13.46
N VAL A 131 20.40 12.28 -14.27
CA VAL A 131 20.97 11.52 -15.38
C VAL A 131 21.38 12.43 -16.55
N THR A 132 20.61 13.49 -16.82
CA THR A 132 20.90 14.44 -17.90
C THR A 132 21.92 15.51 -17.52
N GLY A 133 22.22 15.67 -16.22
CA GLY A 133 23.09 16.74 -15.71
C GLY A 133 22.45 18.13 -15.70
N ALA A 134 21.20 18.26 -16.16
CA ALA A 134 20.46 19.52 -16.22
C ALA A 134 20.30 20.16 -14.83
N ARG A 135 20.16 19.33 -13.77
CA ARG A 135 20.06 19.83 -12.39
C ARG A 135 21.29 20.64 -11.97
N ALA A 136 22.48 20.18 -12.33
CA ALA A 136 23.73 20.82 -11.93
C ALA A 136 23.91 22.19 -12.61
N GLN A 137 23.53 22.29 -13.89
CA GLN A 137 23.56 23.53 -14.64
C GLN A 137 22.60 24.57 -14.04
N LEU A 138 21.38 24.15 -13.71
CA LEU A 138 20.38 25.05 -13.15
C LEU A 138 20.69 25.52 -11.73
N ILE A 139 21.26 24.65 -10.90
CA ILE A 139 21.74 25.06 -9.57
C ILE A 139 22.86 26.09 -9.72
N ALA A 140 23.78 25.90 -10.67
CA ALA A 140 24.83 26.86 -10.94
C ALA A 140 24.27 28.21 -11.44
N ASP A 141 23.29 28.21 -12.34
CA ASP A 141 22.65 29.42 -12.88
C ASP A 141 21.77 30.14 -11.84
N ALA A 142 21.08 29.39 -10.97
CA ALA A 142 20.30 29.96 -9.88
C ALA A 142 21.23 30.57 -8.82
N LEU A 143 22.28 29.86 -8.44
CA LEU A 143 23.29 30.36 -7.50
C LEU A 143 23.99 31.60 -8.05
N ALA A 144 24.30 31.65 -9.35
CA ALA A 144 24.90 32.81 -10.00
C ALA A 144 23.98 34.05 -9.91
N ARG A 145 22.67 33.88 -10.13
CA ARG A 145 21.68 34.97 -10.02
C ARG A 145 21.50 35.45 -8.59
N GLU A 146 21.43 34.53 -7.63
CA GLU A 146 21.30 34.89 -6.21
C GLU A 146 22.57 35.55 -5.67
N THR A 147 23.76 35.12 -6.11
CA THR A 147 25.03 35.75 -5.74
C THR A 147 25.17 37.13 -6.36
N GLU A 148 24.71 37.35 -7.59
CA GLU A 148 24.64 38.67 -8.20
C GLU A 148 23.66 39.59 -7.47
N PHE A 149 22.47 39.11 -7.13
CA PHE A 149 21.49 39.82 -6.33
C PHE A 149 22.05 40.19 -4.94
N ALA A 150 22.69 39.24 -4.25
CA ALA A 150 23.27 39.47 -2.93
C ALA A 150 24.36 40.56 -2.98
N ARG A 151 25.19 40.59 -4.02
CA ARG A 151 26.21 41.63 -4.23
C ARG A 151 25.59 43.01 -4.48
N LEU A 152 24.51 43.10 -5.24
CA LEU A 152 23.82 44.37 -5.51
C LEU A 152 23.18 44.98 -4.25
N TYR A 153 22.65 44.14 -3.36
CA TYR A 153 21.96 44.58 -2.14
C TYR A 153 22.82 44.51 -0.86
N GLY A 154 24.11 44.20 -0.97
CA GLY A 154 25.03 44.12 0.17
C GLY A 154 24.74 42.98 1.15
N LEU A 155 24.07 41.92 0.69
CA LEU A 155 23.74 40.73 1.47
C LEU A 155 24.91 39.73 1.44
N PRO A 156 25.04 38.84 2.46
CA PRO A 156 26.03 37.78 2.42
C PRO A 156 25.79 36.85 1.22
N VAL A 157 26.88 36.42 0.59
CA VAL A 157 26.84 35.61 -0.62
C VAL A 157 26.31 34.21 -0.29
N PRO A 158 25.20 33.76 -0.90
CA PRO A 158 24.70 32.40 -0.68
C PRO A 158 25.68 31.37 -1.24
N THR A 159 25.81 30.23 -0.55
CA THR A 159 26.71 29.13 -0.93
C THR A 159 25.97 27.91 -1.49
N SER A 160 24.65 27.93 -1.42
CA SER A 160 23.75 26.88 -1.92
C SER A 160 22.41 27.48 -2.35
N VAL A 161 21.71 26.77 -3.23
CA VAL A 161 20.34 27.09 -3.63
C VAL A 161 19.39 26.21 -2.81
N ASP A 162 18.41 26.82 -2.15
CA ASP A 162 17.42 26.09 -1.36
C ASP A 162 16.35 25.47 -2.28
N ASP A 163 16.17 24.14 -2.17
CA ASP A 163 15.12 23.33 -2.82
C ASP A 163 14.86 23.60 -4.32
N PRO A 164 15.83 23.34 -5.22
CA PRO A 164 15.62 23.47 -6.65
C PRO A 164 14.51 22.52 -7.14
N ALA A 165 13.50 23.07 -7.80
CA ALA A 165 12.43 22.29 -8.43
C ALA A 165 12.96 21.44 -9.60
N CYS A 166 12.34 20.28 -9.84
CA CYS A 166 12.67 19.46 -11.00
C CYS A 166 12.26 20.14 -12.31
N VAL A 167 13.05 19.96 -13.36
CA VAL A 167 12.84 20.61 -14.67
C VAL A 167 12.29 19.65 -15.71
N ALA A 168 12.84 18.44 -15.82
CA ALA A 168 12.25 17.40 -16.64
C ALA A 168 11.05 16.76 -15.93
N THR A 169 9.92 17.47 -15.87
CA THR A 169 8.65 16.93 -15.34
C THR A 169 7.85 16.20 -16.43
N LEU A 170 7.04 15.22 -16.04
CA LEU A 170 6.12 14.52 -16.94
C LEU A 170 5.01 15.44 -17.48
N GLY A 171 4.73 16.54 -16.78
CA GLY A 171 3.70 17.51 -17.17
C GLY A 171 2.36 16.81 -17.44
N LEU A 172 1.76 17.08 -18.60
CA LEU A 172 0.45 16.53 -18.98
C LEU A 172 0.41 15.00 -19.03
N TRP A 173 1.52 14.31 -19.27
CA TRP A 173 1.58 12.84 -19.32
C TRP A 173 1.32 12.16 -17.97
N LEU A 174 1.42 12.91 -16.87
CA LEU A 174 1.13 12.43 -15.53
C LEU A 174 -0.34 12.02 -15.36
N LEU A 175 -1.27 12.74 -16.01
CA LEU A 175 -2.71 12.46 -16.00
C LEU A 175 -3.06 11.08 -16.57
N PRO A 176 -2.74 10.75 -17.84
CA PRO A 176 -3.03 9.43 -18.39
C PRO A 176 -2.24 8.33 -17.69
N LEU A 177 -1.00 8.60 -17.23
CA LEU A 177 -0.20 7.63 -16.48
C LEU A 177 -0.91 7.19 -15.20
N VAL A 178 -1.28 8.15 -14.34
CA VAL A 178 -1.95 7.87 -13.06
C VAL A 178 -3.34 7.28 -13.31
N GLY A 179 -4.09 7.80 -14.28
CA GLY A 179 -5.42 7.30 -14.64
C GLY A 179 -5.41 5.83 -15.08
N ILE A 180 -4.45 5.44 -15.93
CA ILE A 180 -4.27 4.05 -16.37
C ILE A 180 -3.83 3.18 -15.20
N ALA A 181 -2.87 3.63 -14.39
CA ALA A 181 -2.38 2.88 -13.23
C ALA A 181 -3.50 2.62 -12.21
N VAL A 182 -4.30 3.63 -11.88
CA VAL A 182 -5.46 3.51 -10.99
C VAL A 182 -6.51 2.56 -11.58
N SER A 183 -6.77 2.63 -12.89
CA SER A 183 -7.73 1.74 -13.54
C SER A 183 -7.31 0.27 -13.47
N ILE A 184 -6.04 -0.02 -13.77
CA ILE A 184 -5.47 -1.38 -13.66
C ILE A 184 -5.52 -1.85 -12.19
N PHE A 185 -5.16 -0.98 -11.26
CA PHE A 185 -5.23 -1.29 -9.82
C PHE A 185 -6.66 -1.62 -9.39
N LEU A 186 -7.67 -0.85 -9.80
CA LEU A 186 -9.07 -1.12 -9.48
C LEU A 186 -9.57 -2.45 -10.09
N ILE A 187 -9.20 -2.76 -11.34
CA ILE A 187 -9.52 -4.06 -11.97
C ILE A 187 -8.97 -5.21 -11.12
N TYR A 188 -7.75 -5.06 -10.62
CA TYR A 188 -7.14 -6.04 -9.73
C TYR A 188 -7.84 -6.14 -8.38
N ASN A 189 -8.28 -5.02 -7.81
CA ASN A 189 -9.05 -5.03 -6.57
C ASN A 189 -10.40 -5.75 -6.72
N ILE A 190 -11.06 -5.66 -7.88
CA ILE A 190 -12.28 -6.45 -8.17
C ILE A 190 -11.97 -7.94 -8.08
N HIS A 191 -10.81 -8.36 -8.58
CA HIS A 191 -10.42 -9.76 -8.57
C HIS A 191 -10.01 -10.27 -7.20
N VAL A 192 -9.30 -9.45 -6.41
CA VAL A 192 -8.80 -9.83 -5.08
C VAL A 192 -9.89 -9.73 -4.01
N TRP A 193 -10.61 -8.60 -3.96
CA TRP A 193 -11.54 -8.25 -2.88
C TRP A 193 -13.01 -8.30 -3.28
N GLY A 194 -13.29 -8.46 -4.57
CA GLY A 194 -14.64 -8.46 -5.12
C GLY A 194 -15.12 -7.08 -5.57
N LEU A 195 -16.23 -7.12 -6.30
CA LEU A 195 -16.86 -5.96 -6.91
C LEU A 195 -17.45 -4.92 -5.93
N PRO A 196 -18.00 -5.28 -4.74
CA PRO A 196 -18.63 -4.30 -3.84
C PRO A 196 -17.71 -3.18 -3.39
N LEU A 197 -16.46 -3.49 -3.03
CA LEU A 197 -15.48 -2.50 -2.58
C LEU A 197 -15.15 -1.49 -3.69
N VAL A 198 -14.96 -1.99 -4.90
CA VAL A 198 -14.60 -1.16 -6.05
C VAL A 198 -15.79 -0.33 -6.53
N MET A 199 -17.03 -0.82 -6.40
CA MET A 199 -18.22 0.01 -6.69
C MET A 199 -18.29 1.25 -5.81
N VAL A 200 -17.95 1.15 -4.53
CA VAL A 200 -17.92 2.33 -3.65
C VAL A 200 -16.88 3.34 -4.11
N ALA A 201 -15.69 2.87 -4.49
CA ALA A 201 -14.63 3.73 -5.05
C ALA A 201 -15.06 4.37 -6.38
N ILE A 202 -15.67 3.62 -7.29
CA ILE A 202 -16.19 4.11 -8.56
C ILE A 202 -17.33 5.13 -8.32
N ALA A 203 -18.23 4.88 -7.38
CA ALA A 203 -19.30 5.80 -7.04
C ALA A 203 -18.75 7.13 -6.50
N MET A 204 -17.72 7.06 -5.63
CA MET A 204 -17.04 8.26 -5.12
C MET A 204 -16.33 9.02 -6.25
N ALA A 205 -15.61 8.32 -7.13
CA ALA A 205 -14.95 8.92 -8.28
C ALA A 205 -15.96 9.53 -9.27
N ALA A 206 -17.04 8.82 -9.59
CA ALA A 206 -18.12 9.32 -10.43
C ALA A 206 -18.77 10.57 -9.82
N TYR A 207 -19.03 10.56 -8.51
CA TYR A 207 -19.52 11.72 -7.79
C TYR A 207 -18.58 12.93 -7.95
N THR A 208 -17.26 12.75 -7.79
CA THR A 208 -16.30 13.85 -8.03
C THR A 208 -16.32 14.36 -9.47
N ILE A 209 -16.32 13.48 -10.47
CA ILE A 209 -16.38 13.84 -11.89
C ILE A 209 -17.67 14.60 -12.20
N ILE A 210 -18.82 14.14 -11.70
CA ILE A 210 -20.11 14.80 -11.86
C ILE A 210 -20.06 16.22 -11.27
N THR A 211 -19.48 16.40 -10.08
CA THR A 211 -19.36 17.75 -9.48
C THR A 211 -18.47 18.70 -10.29
N ILE A 212 -17.45 18.18 -10.99
CA ILE A 212 -16.63 18.98 -11.92
C ILE A 212 -17.45 19.37 -13.16
N LEU A 213 -18.21 18.43 -13.73
CA LEU A 213 -19.04 18.68 -14.92
C LEU A 213 -20.16 19.70 -14.66
N VAL A 214 -20.71 19.75 -13.45
CA VAL A 214 -21.71 20.77 -13.04
C VAL A 214 -21.17 22.19 -13.19
N TRP A 215 -19.87 22.41 -12.97
CA TRP A 215 -19.22 23.72 -13.16
C TRP A 215 -19.23 24.16 -14.62
N TYR A 216 -19.05 23.24 -15.56
CA TYR A 216 -19.08 23.52 -17.00
C TYR A 216 -20.47 23.97 -17.49
N ILE A 217 -21.53 23.60 -16.75
CA ILE A 217 -22.92 23.93 -17.08
C ILE A 217 -23.37 25.23 -16.42
N HIS A 218 -22.97 25.49 -15.17
CA HIS A 218 -23.51 26.61 -14.37
C HIS A 218 -22.59 27.83 -14.26
N GLY A 219 -21.31 27.70 -14.65
CA GLY A 219 -20.33 28.79 -14.54
C GLY A 219 -19.99 29.17 -13.09
N PRO A 220 -19.16 30.22 -12.89
CA PRO A 220 -18.65 30.61 -11.57
C PRO A 220 -19.69 31.29 -10.66
N GLU A 221 -20.72 31.94 -11.22
CA GLU A 221 -21.64 32.80 -10.43
C GLU A 221 -22.97 32.11 -10.04
N GLY A 222 -23.29 30.94 -10.63
CA GLY A 222 -24.57 30.24 -10.42
C GLY A 222 -24.53 29.02 -9.49
N LEU A 223 -23.43 28.77 -8.78
CA LEU A 223 -23.19 27.50 -8.09
C LEU A 223 -23.78 27.47 -6.66
N ASN A 224 -24.65 26.50 -6.38
CA ASN A 224 -25.13 26.20 -5.04
C ASN A 224 -24.01 25.57 -4.18
N ARG A 225 -23.85 26.08 -2.95
CA ARG A 225 -22.82 25.67 -1.98
C ARG A 225 -22.85 24.17 -1.61
N TYR A 226 -23.98 23.50 -1.80
CA TYR A 226 -24.15 22.09 -1.47
C TYR A 226 -23.89 21.13 -2.65
N ALA A 227 -23.60 21.65 -3.84
CA ALA A 227 -23.32 20.86 -5.04
C ALA A 227 -21.81 20.67 -5.32
N TYR A 228 -20.92 21.14 -4.43
CA TYR A 228 -19.46 21.04 -4.63
C TYR A 228 -18.79 20.08 -3.64
N THR A 229 -17.70 19.45 -4.10
CA THR A 229 -16.78 18.67 -3.26
C THR A 229 -15.58 19.52 -2.85
N MET A 230 -15.00 19.23 -1.68
CA MET A 230 -13.84 19.92 -1.11
C MET A 230 -12.54 19.75 -1.93
N LEU A 231 -12.58 19.01 -3.04
CA LEU A 231 -11.46 18.68 -3.93
C LEU A 231 -11.42 19.53 -5.21
N GLY A 232 -12.44 20.36 -5.47
CA GLY A 232 -12.48 21.25 -6.62
C GLY A 232 -11.87 22.62 -6.31
N GLY A 233 -10.61 22.86 -6.67
CA GLY A 233 -9.99 24.19 -6.64
C GLY A 233 -10.62 25.18 -7.63
N GLU A 234 -10.23 26.46 -7.59
CA GLU A 234 -10.57 27.48 -8.61
C GLU A 234 -9.26 27.88 -9.32
N PRO A 235 -9.15 27.99 -10.66
CA PRO A 235 -10.07 27.64 -11.75
C PRO A 235 -10.08 26.12 -12.08
N ARG A 236 -11.10 25.66 -12.81
CA ARG A 236 -11.45 24.22 -12.98
C ARG A 236 -11.35 23.72 -14.42
N MET A 237 -10.22 23.94 -15.08
CA MET A 237 -9.88 23.23 -16.32
C MET A 237 -9.27 21.86 -15.99
N LEU A 238 -9.38 20.87 -16.90
CA LEU A 238 -8.78 19.54 -16.69
C LEU A 238 -7.26 19.62 -16.47
N THR A 239 -6.62 20.65 -17.02
CA THR A 239 -5.20 20.99 -16.86
C THR A 239 -4.88 21.54 -15.47
N ASP A 240 -5.84 22.16 -14.78
CA ASP A 240 -5.65 22.72 -13.42
C ASP A 240 -5.67 21.63 -12.35
N GLY A 241 -6.09 20.41 -12.71
CA GLY A 241 -5.92 19.22 -11.87
C GLY A 241 -4.48 18.71 -11.82
N LEU A 242 -3.61 19.13 -12.74
CA LEU A 242 -2.26 18.60 -12.84
C LEU A 242 -1.39 18.86 -11.60
N PRO A 243 -1.37 20.09 -11.02
CA PRO A 243 -0.68 20.34 -9.75
C PRO A 243 -1.21 19.47 -8.62
N ASN A 244 -2.53 19.24 -8.55
CA ASN A 244 -3.15 18.41 -7.51
C ASN A 244 -2.79 16.93 -7.66
N ILE A 245 -2.71 16.40 -8.88
CA ILE A 245 -2.29 15.00 -9.11
C ILE A 245 -0.80 14.84 -8.85
N ARG A 246 0.02 15.82 -9.27
CA ARG A 246 1.45 15.85 -8.93
C ARG A 246 1.62 15.84 -7.41
N ASP A 247 0.93 16.73 -6.69
CA ASP A 247 0.96 16.78 -5.24
C ASP A 247 0.48 15.47 -4.60
N ALA A 248 -0.63 14.90 -5.09
CA ALA A 248 -1.11 13.59 -4.64
C ALA A 248 -0.09 12.47 -4.88
N LEU A 249 0.83 12.59 -5.84
CA LEU A 249 1.89 11.62 -6.08
C LEU A 249 3.12 11.87 -5.20
N VAL A 250 3.64 13.10 -5.15
CA VAL A 250 4.96 13.40 -4.54
C VAL A 250 4.92 13.98 -3.13
N ASN A 251 3.77 14.49 -2.68
CA ASN A 251 3.67 15.13 -1.38
C ASN A 251 3.98 14.12 -0.26
N ASN A 252 5.02 14.38 0.52
CA ASN A 252 5.42 13.44 1.57
C ASN A 252 4.39 13.38 2.71
N SER A 253 3.72 14.51 2.99
CA SER A 253 2.80 14.67 4.11
C SER A 253 1.39 14.16 3.81
N ALA A 254 0.94 14.23 2.55
CA ALA A 254 -0.43 13.89 2.15
C ALA A 254 -0.54 12.99 0.90
N GLY A 255 0.55 12.78 0.18
CA GLY A 255 0.56 12.02 -1.07
C GLY A 255 0.51 10.50 -0.88
N LEU A 256 0.15 9.82 -1.96
CA LEU A 256 0.02 8.36 -2.05
C LEU A 256 1.33 7.66 -1.69
N LEU A 257 2.45 8.10 -2.27
CA LEU A 257 3.73 7.46 -2.00
C LEU A 257 4.39 7.96 -0.72
N GLY A 258 4.00 9.11 -0.18
CA GLY A 258 4.52 9.64 1.09
C GLY A 258 3.80 9.05 2.29
N ARG A 259 2.65 9.63 2.64
CA ARG A 259 1.93 9.31 3.88
C ARG A 259 1.45 7.87 3.93
N PHE A 260 0.85 7.36 2.85
CA PHE A 260 0.30 6.01 2.87
C PHE A 260 1.41 4.95 2.98
N MET A 261 2.49 5.06 2.20
CA MET A 261 3.61 4.13 2.30
C MET A 261 4.31 4.24 3.65
N ASN A 262 4.43 5.44 4.21
CA ASN A 262 4.97 5.63 5.55
C ASN A 262 4.13 4.85 6.58
N ILE A 263 2.82 5.11 6.65
CA ILE A 263 1.92 4.39 7.57
C ILE A 263 1.99 2.88 7.34
N LEU A 264 2.05 2.43 6.09
CA LEU A 264 2.19 1.01 5.80
C LEU A 264 3.48 0.46 6.42
N LEU A 265 4.65 1.00 6.06
CA LEU A 265 5.96 0.44 6.42
C LEU A 265 6.35 0.65 7.88
N THR A 266 5.96 1.76 8.51
CA THR A 266 6.35 2.09 9.88
C THR A 266 5.35 1.61 10.92
N THR A 267 4.07 1.53 10.53
CA THR A 267 2.98 1.25 11.47
C THR A 267 2.39 -0.11 11.13
N VAL A 268 1.70 -0.25 9.99
CA VAL A 268 0.88 -1.43 9.69
C VAL A 268 1.72 -2.71 9.58
N PHE A 269 2.85 -2.70 8.88
CA PHE A 269 3.68 -3.89 8.66
C PHE A 269 4.19 -4.52 9.97
N PRO A 270 4.84 -3.76 10.89
CA PRO A 270 5.23 -4.27 12.19
C PRO A 270 4.07 -4.88 12.99
N TYR A 271 2.88 -4.26 12.99
CA TYR A 271 1.71 -4.81 13.70
C TYR A 271 1.20 -6.11 13.09
N ILE A 272 1.13 -6.20 11.76
CA ILE A 272 0.75 -7.44 11.09
C ILE A 272 1.74 -8.56 11.43
N LEU A 273 3.04 -8.25 11.40
CA LEU A 273 4.08 -9.21 11.75
C LEU A 273 3.97 -9.66 13.21
N LEU A 274 3.91 -8.71 14.15
CA LEU A 274 3.83 -9.02 15.58
C LEU A 274 2.55 -9.79 15.92
N GLY A 275 1.41 -9.38 15.36
CA GLY A 275 0.15 -10.06 15.57
C GLY A 275 0.18 -11.47 14.98
N SER A 276 0.67 -11.67 13.75
CA SER A 276 0.79 -13.02 13.18
C SER A 276 1.73 -13.92 13.97
N LEU A 277 2.87 -13.41 14.46
CA LEU A 277 3.77 -14.13 15.36
C LEU A 277 3.09 -14.47 16.69
N PHE A 278 2.35 -13.53 17.29
CA PHE A 278 1.60 -13.75 18.52
C PHE A 278 0.48 -14.78 18.34
N GLY A 279 -0.20 -14.79 17.20
CA GLY A 279 -1.23 -15.78 16.85
C GLY A 279 -0.72 -17.21 16.84
N VAL A 280 0.50 -17.42 16.35
CA VAL A 280 1.16 -18.74 16.33
C VAL A 280 1.80 -19.09 17.69
N SER A 281 2.10 -18.08 18.51
CA SER A 281 2.70 -18.27 19.83
C SER A 281 1.76 -19.00 20.81
N ALA A 282 2.35 -19.55 21.88
CA ALA A 282 1.60 -20.16 22.97
C ALA A 282 0.62 -19.16 23.64
N GLY A 283 0.93 -17.86 23.60
CA GLY A 283 0.06 -16.79 24.11
C GLY A 283 -1.26 -16.70 23.34
N GLY A 284 -1.20 -16.66 22.00
CA GLY A 284 -2.38 -16.65 21.13
C GLY A 284 -3.27 -17.89 21.35
N GLN A 285 -2.65 -19.07 21.45
CA GLN A 285 -3.39 -20.30 21.76
C GLN A 285 -4.01 -20.31 23.15
N ALA A 286 -3.38 -19.68 24.14
CA ALA A 286 -3.93 -19.57 25.49
C ALA A 286 -5.20 -18.71 25.52
N LEU A 287 -5.23 -17.60 24.77
CA LEU A 287 -6.42 -16.74 24.67
C LEU A 287 -7.63 -17.52 24.12
N ILE A 288 -7.41 -18.32 23.07
CA ILE A 288 -8.46 -19.18 22.51
C ILE A 288 -8.96 -20.17 23.57
N LYS A 289 -8.05 -20.84 24.30
CA LYS A 289 -8.42 -21.80 25.36
C LYS A 289 -9.22 -21.14 26.50
N ILE A 290 -8.86 -19.93 26.90
CA ILE A 290 -9.59 -19.15 27.92
C ILE A 290 -10.98 -18.80 27.41
N ALA A 291 -11.09 -18.33 26.16
CA ALA A 291 -12.38 -18.03 25.53
C ALA A 291 -13.29 -19.28 25.49
N PHE A 292 -12.75 -20.46 25.18
CA PHE A 292 -13.49 -21.71 25.28
C PHE A 292 -13.94 -22.03 26.70
N LEU A 293 -13.06 -21.84 27.69
CA LEU A 293 -13.40 -22.11 29.09
C LEU A 293 -14.57 -21.24 29.56
N TRP A 294 -14.59 -19.96 29.18
CA TRP A 294 -15.66 -19.02 29.51
C TRP A 294 -16.97 -19.30 28.75
N THR A 295 -16.89 -19.76 27.51
CA THR A 295 -18.07 -19.92 26.65
C THR A 295 -18.62 -21.36 26.61
N ARG A 296 -17.96 -22.32 27.26
CA ARG A 296 -18.34 -23.76 27.22
C ARG A 296 -19.79 -24.08 27.61
N ARG A 297 -20.43 -23.21 28.40
CA ARG A 297 -21.82 -23.38 28.87
C ARG A 297 -22.86 -22.68 27.98
N LEU A 298 -22.42 -21.88 27.01
CA LEU A 298 -23.31 -21.14 26.12
C LEU A 298 -23.78 -22.03 24.97
N ARG A 299 -25.06 -21.88 24.57
CA ARG A 299 -25.68 -22.69 23.51
C ARG A 299 -24.97 -22.56 22.17
N GLY A 300 -24.34 -21.42 21.88
CA GLY A 300 -23.58 -21.22 20.65
C GLY A 300 -22.15 -21.74 20.66
N GLY A 301 -21.68 -22.35 21.76
CA GLY A 301 -20.42 -23.09 21.86
C GLY A 301 -19.21 -22.40 21.18
N PRO A 302 -18.56 -23.03 20.17
CA PRO A 302 -17.35 -22.50 19.55
C PRO A 302 -17.54 -21.17 18.82
N ALA A 303 -18.77 -20.80 18.43
CA ALA A 303 -19.04 -19.49 17.83
C ALA A 303 -18.86 -18.37 18.86
N HIS A 304 -19.30 -18.56 20.10
CA HIS A 304 -19.07 -17.56 21.16
C HIS A 304 -17.59 -17.54 21.58
N ALA A 305 -16.93 -18.71 21.61
CA ALA A 305 -15.50 -18.78 21.87
C ALA A 305 -14.70 -18.00 20.81
N ALA A 306 -15.08 -18.11 19.53
CA ALA A 306 -14.47 -17.36 18.44
C ALA A 306 -14.65 -15.85 18.64
N ILE A 307 -15.87 -15.38 18.95
CA ILE A 307 -16.14 -13.96 19.19
C ILE A 307 -15.28 -13.41 20.35
N ILE A 308 -15.27 -14.10 21.50
CA ILE A 308 -14.50 -13.64 22.66
C ILE A 308 -12.99 -13.70 22.37
N SER A 309 -12.50 -14.77 21.75
CA SER A 309 -11.09 -14.89 21.42
C SER A 309 -10.65 -13.82 20.43
N SER A 310 -11.43 -13.55 19.39
CA SER A 310 -11.12 -12.51 18.40
C SER A 310 -11.28 -11.12 19.01
N ALA A 311 -12.17 -10.90 19.99
CA ALA A 311 -12.21 -9.65 20.75
C ALA A 311 -10.93 -9.46 21.59
N MET A 312 -10.50 -10.49 22.34
CA MET A 312 -9.25 -10.44 23.15
C MET A 312 -8.00 -10.31 22.28
N PHE A 313 -7.98 -10.93 21.11
CA PHE A 313 -6.87 -10.77 20.17
C PHE A 313 -6.94 -9.43 19.44
N GLY A 314 -8.13 -8.91 19.20
CA GLY A 314 -8.38 -7.61 18.58
C GLY A 314 -7.86 -6.44 19.43
N THR A 315 -8.00 -6.51 20.76
CA THR A 315 -7.41 -5.51 21.67
C THR A 315 -5.89 -5.47 21.62
N ILE A 316 -5.25 -6.58 21.24
CA ILE A 316 -3.79 -6.69 21.13
C ILE A 316 -3.34 -6.28 19.73
N SER A 317 -3.97 -6.82 18.69
CA SER A 317 -3.53 -6.70 17.29
C SER A 317 -4.03 -5.45 16.55
N GLY A 318 -5.10 -4.79 17.00
CA GLY A 318 -5.59 -3.52 16.45
C GLY A 318 -6.18 -3.56 15.03
N GLY A 319 -6.29 -4.74 14.40
CA GLY A 319 -6.66 -4.83 12.99
C GLY A 319 -7.38 -6.13 12.61
N PRO A 320 -8.42 -6.07 11.76
CA PRO A 320 -9.27 -7.22 11.44
C PRO A 320 -8.53 -8.23 10.58
N VAL A 321 -7.66 -7.78 9.67
CA VAL A 321 -6.89 -8.66 8.79
C VAL A 321 -5.97 -9.56 9.61
N VAL A 322 -5.27 -8.98 10.58
CA VAL A 322 -4.35 -9.70 11.47
C VAL A 322 -5.11 -10.67 12.36
N ASN A 323 -6.28 -10.27 12.83
CA ASN A 323 -7.16 -11.09 13.66
C ASN A 323 -7.62 -12.34 12.89
N VAL A 324 -8.21 -12.18 11.70
CA VAL A 324 -8.62 -13.33 10.86
C VAL A 324 -7.44 -14.23 10.50
N MET A 325 -6.27 -13.66 10.20
CA MET A 325 -5.07 -14.45 9.90
C MET A 325 -4.52 -15.22 11.10
N SER A 326 -4.84 -14.79 12.34
CA SER A 326 -4.29 -15.34 13.57
C SER A 326 -5.27 -16.24 14.32
N THR A 327 -6.45 -15.73 14.67
CA THR A 327 -7.50 -16.50 15.36
C THR A 327 -8.35 -17.27 14.36
N GLY A 328 -8.68 -16.67 13.21
CA GLY A 328 -9.54 -17.25 12.17
C GLY A 328 -9.07 -18.60 11.66
N VAL A 329 -7.75 -18.80 11.52
CA VAL A 329 -7.14 -20.08 11.09
C VAL A 329 -7.41 -21.22 12.07
N LEU A 330 -7.73 -20.92 13.32
CA LEU A 330 -8.10 -21.88 14.36
C LEU A 330 -9.61 -21.92 14.56
N THR A 331 -10.27 -20.76 14.71
CA THR A 331 -11.69 -20.64 15.04
C THR A 331 -12.61 -21.11 13.91
N ILE A 332 -12.30 -20.82 12.65
CA ILE A 332 -13.12 -21.23 11.51
C ILE A 332 -13.17 -22.77 11.40
N PRO A 333 -12.05 -23.51 11.34
CA PRO A 333 -12.10 -24.97 11.33
C PRO A 333 -12.80 -25.57 12.55
N MET A 334 -12.67 -24.96 13.73
CA MET A 334 -13.37 -25.40 14.94
C MET A 334 -14.89 -25.25 14.83
N MET A 335 -15.37 -24.13 14.30
CA MET A 335 -16.80 -23.94 14.02
C MET A 335 -17.31 -24.94 12.99
N LEU A 336 -16.57 -25.16 11.89
CA LEU A 336 -16.94 -26.14 10.86
C LEU A 336 -17.06 -27.55 11.42
N LYS A 337 -16.10 -28.00 12.24
CA LYS A 337 -16.13 -29.31 12.91
C LYS A 337 -17.35 -29.51 13.82
N ARG A 338 -17.96 -28.41 14.30
CA ARG A 338 -19.16 -28.46 15.15
C ARG A 338 -20.47 -28.38 14.38
N GLY A 339 -20.42 -28.23 13.04
CA GLY A 339 -21.59 -28.23 12.16
C GLY A 339 -22.08 -26.85 11.74
N PHE A 340 -21.32 -25.78 12.00
CA PHE A 340 -21.65 -24.46 11.44
C PHE A 340 -21.36 -24.45 9.93
N SER A 341 -22.16 -23.71 9.16
CA SER A 341 -21.91 -23.56 7.71
C SER A 341 -20.67 -22.71 7.44
N LYS A 342 -20.02 -22.93 6.29
CA LYS A 342 -18.84 -22.14 5.87
C LYS A 342 -19.12 -20.64 5.82
N THR A 343 -20.30 -20.26 5.31
CA THR A 343 -20.72 -18.85 5.23
C THR A 343 -20.96 -18.24 6.60
N PHE A 344 -21.59 -18.98 7.52
CA PHE A 344 -21.87 -18.48 8.87
C PHE A 344 -20.60 -18.38 9.72
N ALA A 345 -19.71 -19.38 9.66
CA ALA A 345 -18.42 -19.36 10.36
C ALA A 345 -17.53 -18.20 9.86
N GLY A 346 -17.45 -17.99 8.54
CA GLY A 346 -16.73 -16.85 7.97
C GLY A 346 -17.37 -15.51 8.34
N GLY A 347 -18.70 -15.43 8.36
CA GLY A 347 -19.43 -14.23 8.78
C GLY A 347 -19.19 -13.86 10.25
N ILE A 348 -19.21 -14.84 11.15
CA ILE A 348 -18.90 -14.63 12.57
C ILE A 348 -17.47 -14.12 12.74
N GLU A 349 -16.50 -14.78 12.11
CA GLU A 349 -15.10 -14.39 12.26
C GLU A 349 -14.83 -13.00 11.68
N ALA A 350 -15.40 -12.68 10.52
CA ALA A 350 -15.29 -11.35 9.92
C ALA A 350 -15.93 -10.26 10.81
N ALA A 351 -17.12 -10.51 11.34
CA ALA A 351 -17.80 -9.58 12.24
C ALA A 351 -17.03 -9.38 13.55
N ALA A 352 -16.59 -10.46 14.19
CA ALA A 352 -15.80 -10.40 15.42
C ALA A 352 -14.46 -9.70 15.20
N SER A 353 -13.78 -9.99 14.08
CA SER A 353 -12.51 -9.39 13.74
C SER A 353 -12.61 -7.89 13.45
N SER A 354 -13.73 -7.43 12.88
CA SER A 354 -13.98 -6.01 12.61
C SER A 354 -14.00 -5.16 13.88
N GLY A 355 -14.41 -5.74 15.02
CA GLY A 355 -14.34 -5.09 16.34
C GLY A 355 -12.92 -4.72 16.77
N GLY A 356 -11.89 -5.39 16.23
CA GLY A 356 -10.48 -5.07 16.50
C GLY A 356 -10.07 -3.66 16.04
N GLN A 357 -10.76 -3.05 15.08
CA GLN A 357 -10.49 -1.65 14.68
C GLN A 357 -10.96 -0.63 15.71
N ILE A 358 -11.94 -0.99 16.55
CA ILE A 358 -12.57 -0.09 17.54
C ILE A 358 -11.87 -0.23 18.90
N MET A 359 -11.23 -1.37 19.15
CA MET A 359 -10.48 -1.59 20.38
C MET A 359 -9.18 -0.79 20.34
N PRO A 360 -8.83 -0.06 21.43
CA PRO A 360 -7.53 0.59 21.51
C PRO A 360 -6.44 -0.48 21.43
N PRO A 361 -5.55 -0.45 20.42
CA PRO A 361 -4.49 -1.43 20.30
C PRO A 361 -3.51 -1.29 21.47
N VAL A 362 -3.44 -2.30 22.33
CA VAL A 362 -2.49 -2.31 23.46
C VAL A 362 -1.05 -2.42 22.97
N MET A 363 -0.83 -2.95 21.75
CA MET A 363 0.51 -3.01 21.14
C MET A 363 0.97 -1.69 20.49
N GLY A 364 0.16 -0.62 20.51
CA GLY A 364 0.58 0.75 20.16
C GLY A 364 -0.46 1.54 19.40
#